data_AF-A0A511KII7-F1
#
_entry.id   AF-A0A511KII7-F1
#
_cell.length_a   1.000
_cell.length_b   1.000
_cell.length_c   1.000
_cell.angle_alpha   90.00
_cell.angle_beta   90.00
_cell.angle_gamma   90.00
#
_symmetry.space_group_name_H-M   'P 1'
#
loop_
_entity.id
_entity.type
_entity.pdbx_description
1 polymer ?
#
loop_
_entity_poly.entity_id
_entity_poly.type
_entity_poly.pdbx_seq_one_letter_code
_entity_poly.pdbx_strand_id
1 'polypeptide(L)'
;MLPFRQAALFALTSSTPSPVTTEQGLTPRHTLNVHDLDGEGRTWRVGDSVAKVSIYKSKNLTLHLAGRILTSTVELFESGDIHLIVGDSLSSSSPLGTLQLDPSLHNVSIQYATPANVGKVVLAPLLAEDSLGARSFGFSQLSLQAGAEDEPFVVVDAEGRIRQPSDADTVVSPLSPPADMPQQLVYSYDGGRWRVEGLERREKDYPNLAS
;
A
#
# COMPACT_ATOMS: atom_id res chain seq x y z
N MET A 1 -16.16 16.64 27.07
CA MET A 1 -15.05 16.67 26.09
C MET A 1 -14.04 15.62 26.49
N LEU A 2 -13.94 14.52 25.74
CA LEU A 2 -12.81 13.59 25.90
C LEU A 2 -11.58 14.27 25.30
N PRO A 3 -10.42 14.29 25.97
CA PRO A 3 -9.21 14.79 25.36
C PRO A 3 -8.93 13.93 24.12
N PHE A 4 -8.70 14.58 22.97
CA PHE A 4 -8.09 13.92 21.80
C PHE A 4 -6.72 13.40 22.26
N ARG A 5 -6.68 12.15 22.74
CA ARG A 5 -5.41 11.48 23.03
C ARG A 5 -4.71 11.32 21.70
N GLN A 6 -3.51 11.90 21.60
CA GLN A 6 -2.57 11.66 20.52
C GLN A 6 -2.50 10.14 20.27
N ALA A 7 -2.63 9.72 19.01
CA ALA A 7 -2.55 8.30 18.66
C ALA A 7 -1.24 7.74 19.22
N ALA A 8 -1.31 6.59 19.89
CA ALA A 8 -0.10 5.95 20.37
C ALA A 8 0.75 5.56 19.15
N LEU A 9 2.03 5.92 19.13
CA LEU A 9 2.93 5.63 18.02
C LEU A 9 3.89 4.53 18.41
N PHE A 10 4.06 3.55 17.53
CA PHE A 10 5.15 2.58 17.60
C PHE A 10 6.07 2.84 16.41
N ALA A 11 7.26 3.37 16.68
CA ALA A 11 8.25 3.63 15.63
C ALA A 11 9.09 2.37 15.38
N LEU A 12 9.06 1.88 14.15
CA LEU A 12 9.96 0.83 13.68
C LEU A 12 11.28 1.48 13.26
N THR A 13 12.38 0.97 13.82
CA THR A 13 13.74 1.47 13.61
C THR A 13 14.65 0.32 13.20
N SER A 14 15.86 0.64 12.76
CA SER A 14 16.90 -0.37 12.46
C SER A 14 17.19 -1.30 13.64
N SER A 15 17.07 -0.79 14.88
CA SER A 15 17.27 -1.56 16.11
C SER A 15 16.06 -2.40 16.54
N THR A 16 14.88 -2.19 15.96
CA THR A 16 13.67 -2.93 16.33
C THR A 16 13.87 -4.42 16.03
N PRO A 17 13.65 -5.32 17.00
CA PRO A 17 13.77 -6.76 16.78
C PRO A 17 12.67 -7.27 15.85
N SER A 18 12.82 -8.50 15.36
CA SER A 18 11.80 -9.18 14.55
C SER A 18 11.64 -10.60 15.11
N PRO A 19 10.42 -11.08 15.41
CA PRO A 19 9.14 -10.40 15.17
C PRO A 19 8.89 -9.22 16.12
N VAL A 20 8.01 -8.29 15.70
CA VAL A 20 7.47 -7.22 16.52
C VAL A 20 6.12 -7.66 17.08
N THR A 21 6.04 -7.77 18.40
CA THR A 21 4.86 -8.21 19.15
C THR A 21 4.61 -7.31 20.37
N THR A 22 3.61 -7.66 21.16
CA THR A 22 3.27 -7.05 22.45
C THR A 22 4.42 -7.08 23.45
N GLU A 23 5.34 -8.05 23.35
CA GLU A 23 6.55 -8.10 24.18
C GLU A 23 7.48 -6.90 23.93
N GLN A 24 7.42 -6.31 22.74
CA GLN A 24 8.14 -5.10 22.38
C GLN A 24 7.34 -3.83 22.68
N GLY A 25 6.14 -3.94 23.26
CA GLY A 25 5.26 -2.82 23.56
C GLY A 25 4.32 -2.43 22.41
N LEU A 26 4.28 -3.21 21.32
CA LEU A 26 3.27 -3.02 20.27
C LEU A 26 1.87 -3.35 20.84
N THR A 27 0.86 -2.59 20.46
CA THR A 27 -0.52 -2.85 20.91
C THR A 27 -1.50 -2.47 19.81
N PRO A 28 -2.74 -2.98 19.85
CA PRO A 28 -3.75 -2.65 18.85
C PRO A 28 -4.16 -1.17 18.79
N ARG A 29 -3.74 -0.34 19.77
CA ARG A 29 -3.97 1.11 19.75
C ARG A 29 -2.89 1.87 18.99
N HIS A 30 -1.78 1.23 18.65
CA HIS A 30 -0.65 1.89 18.02
C HIS A 30 -0.88 2.11 16.52
N THR A 31 -0.43 3.26 16.03
CA THR A 31 -0.02 3.38 14.63
C THR A 31 1.42 2.88 14.52
N LEU A 32 1.66 1.91 13.65
CA LEU A 32 3.00 1.48 13.29
C LEU A 32 3.58 2.48 12.29
N ASN A 33 4.64 3.18 12.68
CA ASN A 33 5.35 4.13 11.82
C ASN A 33 6.67 3.53 11.34
N VAL A 34 6.82 3.41 10.03
CA VAL A 34 8.08 3.09 9.34
C VAL A 34 8.50 4.33 8.58
N HIS A 35 9.15 5.27 9.27
CA HIS A 35 9.41 6.61 8.77
C HIS A 35 10.92 6.88 8.71
N ASP A 36 11.39 7.45 7.61
CA ASP A 36 12.80 7.81 7.39
C ASP A 36 13.77 6.63 7.66
N LEU A 37 13.36 5.41 7.30
CA LEU A 37 14.09 4.18 7.57
C LEU A 37 14.72 3.61 6.29
N ASP A 38 16.04 3.47 6.28
CA ASP A 38 16.72 2.54 5.38
C ASP A 38 16.79 1.17 6.06
N GLY A 39 16.11 0.18 5.48
CA GLY A 39 16.04 -1.15 6.06
C GLY A 39 17.22 -2.05 5.74
N GLU A 40 18.15 -1.63 4.88
CA GLU A 40 19.34 -2.40 4.49
C GLU A 40 19.01 -3.82 3.98
N GLY A 41 17.85 -3.99 3.34
CA GLY A 41 17.36 -5.26 2.81
C GLY A 41 16.75 -6.18 3.88
N ARG A 42 16.55 -5.70 5.11
CA ARG A 42 16.03 -6.51 6.22
C ARG A 42 14.51 -6.73 6.13
N THR A 43 14.09 -7.86 6.68
CA THR A 43 12.69 -8.22 6.88
C THR A 43 12.24 -8.02 8.32
N TRP A 44 11.14 -7.30 8.51
CA TRP A 44 10.41 -7.22 9.78
C TRP A 44 9.06 -7.90 9.67
N ARG A 45 8.76 -8.77 10.64
CA ARG A 45 7.44 -9.37 10.77
C ARG A 45 6.71 -8.74 11.95
N VAL A 46 5.56 -8.14 11.70
CA VAL A 46 4.65 -7.57 12.70
C VAL A 46 3.58 -8.60 13.01
N GLY A 47 3.75 -9.28 14.14
CA GLY A 47 2.90 -10.42 14.50
C GLY A 47 1.56 -10.02 15.11
N ASP A 48 1.53 -8.90 15.83
CA ASP A 48 0.35 -8.45 16.55
C ASP A 48 -0.44 -7.37 15.81
N SER A 49 -1.70 -7.20 16.20
CA SER A 49 -2.60 -6.23 15.59
C SER A 49 -2.17 -4.79 15.92
N VAL A 50 -2.39 -3.89 14.96
CA VAL A 50 -2.16 -2.45 15.10
C VAL A 50 -3.38 -1.68 14.60
N ALA A 51 -3.52 -0.42 15.02
CA ALA A 51 -4.61 0.42 14.54
C ALA A 51 -4.43 0.73 13.06
N LYS A 52 -3.26 1.26 12.70
CA LYS A 52 -2.92 1.78 11.38
C LYS A 52 -1.45 1.51 11.09
N VAL A 53 -1.07 1.47 9.81
CA VAL A 53 0.33 1.45 9.38
C VAL A 53 0.59 2.66 8.49
N SER A 54 1.72 3.33 8.72
CA SER A 54 2.20 4.44 7.89
C SER A 54 3.66 4.21 7.55
N ILE A 55 3.96 4.15 6.25
CA ILE A 55 5.30 3.97 5.71
C ILE A 55 5.65 5.23 4.89
N TYR A 56 6.70 5.92 5.30
CA TYR A 56 7.07 7.22 4.75
C TYR A 56 8.58 7.34 4.61
N LYS A 57 9.07 7.90 3.49
CA LYS A 57 10.51 8.20 3.29
C LYS A 57 11.42 7.03 3.63
N SER A 58 10.95 5.82 3.35
CA SER A 58 11.63 4.60 3.75
C SER A 58 12.01 3.78 2.54
N LYS A 59 13.03 2.95 2.69
CA LYS A 59 13.53 2.14 1.58
C LYS A 59 14.20 0.84 2.00
N ASN A 60 14.43 -0.03 1.02
CA ASN A 60 15.21 -1.27 1.15
C ASN A 60 14.70 -2.18 2.28
N LEU A 61 13.40 -2.49 2.32
CA LEU A 61 12.86 -3.34 3.38
C LEU A 61 11.73 -4.23 2.92
N THR A 62 11.59 -5.36 3.63
CA THR A 62 10.37 -6.17 3.60
C THR A 62 9.62 -6.00 4.91
N LEU A 63 8.34 -5.63 4.82
CA LEU A 63 7.45 -5.55 5.99
C LEU A 63 6.35 -6.60 5.85
N HIS A 64 6.33 -7.58 6.74
CA HIS A 64 5.28 -8.58 6.82
C HIS A 64 4.28 -8.21 7.92
N LEU A 65 3.10 -7.72 7.53
CA LEU A 65 1.98 -7.39 8.39
C LEU A 65 1.12 -8.63 8.64
N ALA A 66 1.58 -9.53 9.51
CA ALA A 66 0.83 -10.75 9.85
C ALA A 66 -0.36 -10.50 10.77
N GLY A 67 -0.25 -9.50 11.67
CA GLY A 67 -1.34 -9.05 12.53
C GLY A 67 -2.41 -8.23 11.80
N ARG A 68 -3.60 -8.11 12.40
CA ARG A 68 -4.72 -7.35 11.82
C ARG A 68 -4.49 -5.84 11.90
N ILE A 69 -4.89 -5.12 10.84
CA ILE A 69 -4.95 -3.65 10.82
C ILE A 69 -6.38 -3.21 11.15
N LEU A 70 -6.58 -2.57 12.31
CA LEU A 70 -7.93 -2.37 12.87
C LEU A 70 -8.72 -1.21 12.27
N THR A 71 -8.06 -0.11 11.88
CA THR A 71 -8.71 0.96 11.10
C THR A 71 -8.73 0.63 9.62
N SER A 72 -8.20 -0.54 9.26
CA SER A 72 -8.19 -1.07 7.91
C SER A 72 -7.40 -0.23 6.92
N THR A 73 -6.51 0.66 7.36
CA THR A 73 -5.72 1.55 6.48
C THR A 73 -4.22 1.30 6.63
N VAL A 74 -3.56 1.08 5.50
CA VAL A 74 -2.10 1.15 5.34
C VAL A 74 -1.81 2.29 4.37
N GLU A 75 -0.88 3.18 4.73
CA GLU A 75 -0.44 4.28 3.86
C GLU A 75 1.03 4.09 3.51
N LEU A 76 1.37 4.25 2.23
CA LEU A 76 2.73 4.18 1.72
C LEU A 76 2.98 5.35 0.76
N PHE A 77 3.98 6.17 1.07
CA PHE A 77 4.29 7.39 0.32
C PHE A 77 5.78 7.76 0.42
N GLU A 78 6.29 8.43 -0.62
CA GLU A 78 7.71 8.85 -0.73
C GLU A 78 8.73 7.72 -0.42
N SER A 79 8.48 6.49 -0.88
CA SER A 79 9.26 5.30 -0.47
C SER A 79 9.72 4.49 -1.68
N GLY A 80 10.78 3.69 -1.52
CA GLY A 80 11.30 2.87 -2.62
C GLY A 80 11.93 1.55 -2.20
N ASP A 81 11.96 0.55 -3.09
CA ASP A 81 12.50 -0.79 -2.78
C ASP A 81 11.80 -1.41 -1.55
N ILE A 82 10.46 -1.40 -1.57
CA ILE A 82 9.60 -1.89 -0.48
C ILE A 82 8.87 -3.15 -0.94
N HIS A 83 8.96 -4.21 -0.14
CA HIS A 83 8.09 -5.37 -0.26
C HIS A 83 7.14 -5.45 0.94
N LEU A 84 5.84 -5.25 0.71
CA LEU A 84 4.81 -5.36 1.74
C LEU A 84 4.08 -6.68 1.62
N ILE A 85 4.12 -7.50 2.67
CA ILE A 85 3.36 -8.76 2.75
C ILE A 85 2.18 -8.55 3.72
N VAL A 86 0.95 -8.79 3.27
CA VAL A 86 -0.28 -8.52 4.04
C VAL A 86 -0.98 -9.81 4.47
N GLY A 87 -1.13 -9.94 5.78
CA GLY A 87 -1.78 -11.05 6.48
C GLY A 87 -0.91 -12.29 6.60
N ASP A 88 -1.52 -13.37 7.09
CA ASP A 88 -0.86 -14.65 7.34
C ASP A 88 -1.73 -15.78 6.78
N SER A 89 -1.12 -16.75 6.10
CA SER A 89 -1.84 -17.84 5.40
C SER A 89 -2.56 -18.79 6.37
N LEU A 90 -2.15 -18.78 7.64
CA LEU A 90 -2.70 -19.63 8.70
C LEU A 90 -3.83 -18.97 9.49
N SER A 91 -4.16 -17.70 9.24
CA SER A 91 -5.16 -16.95 10.01
C SER A 91 -6.31 -16.49 9.12
N SER A 92 -7.55 -16.66 9.58
CA SER A 92 -8.73 -16.05 8.96
C SER A 92 -8.78 -14.56 9.32
N SER A 93 -7.83 -13.78 8.80
CA SER A 93 -7.86 -12.33 8.96
C SER A 93 -8.96 -11.73 8.09
N SER A 94 -9.65 -10.71 8.61
CA SER A 94 -10.48 -9.85 7.77
C SER A 94 -9.61 -9.19 6.68
N PRO A 95 -10.17 -8.91 5.48
CA PRO A 95 -9.44 -8.20 4.45
C PRO A 95 -8.89 -6.88 4.98
N LEU A 96 -7.78 -6.44 4.40
CA LEU A 96 -7.39 -5.04 4.51
C LEU A 96 -8.56 -4.18 3.99
N GLY A 97 -8.82 -3.02 4.58
CA GLY A 97 -9.86 -2.13 4.05
C GLY A 97 -9.34 -1.36 2.85
N THR A 98 -8.28 -0.59 3.09
CA THR A 98 -7.66 0.32 2.15
C THR A 98 -6.14 0.27 2.28
N LEU A 99 -5.46 0.07 1.17
CA LEU A 99 -4.06 0.40 0.98
C LEU A 99 -3.99 1.67 0.16
N GLN A 100 -3.51 2.77 0.74
CA GLN A 100 -3.33 4.04 0.04
C GLN A 100 -1.87 4.18 -0.41
N LEU A 101 -1.71 4.34 -1.72
CA LEU A 101 -0.43 4.48 -2.40
C LEU A 101 -0.37 5.88 -3.03
N ASP A 102 0.39 6.76 -2.39
CA ASP A 102 0.59 8.13 -2.87
C ASP A 102 2.01 8.31 -3.42
N PRO A 103 2.18 9.11 -4.48
CA PRO A 103 3.50 9.35 -5.05
C PRO A 103 4.41 10.12 -4.08
N SER A 104 5.74 9.98 -4.12
CA SER A 104 6.48 9.18 -5.10
C SER A 104 6.78 7.76 -4.60
N LEU A 105 6.53 6.72 -5.41
CA LEU A 105 6.87 5.32 -5.09
C LEU A 105 7.71 4.67 -6.19
N HIS A 106 8.75 3.95 -5.80
CA HIS A 106 9.68 3.31 -6.75
C HIS A 106 9.97 1.87 -6.35
N ASN A 107 9.75 0.89 -7.23
CA ASN A 107 10.02 -0.52 -6.96
C ASN A 107 9.32 -1.01 -5.67
N VAL A 108 7.99 -0.99 -5.71
CA VAL A 108 7.13 -1.40 -4.60
C VAL A 108 6.34 -2.65 -5.01
N SER A 109 6.44 -3.71 -4.22
CA SER A 109 5.63 -4.91 -4.39
C SER A 109 4.70 -5.10 -3.19
N ILE A 110 3.44 -5.38 -3.46
CA ILE A 110 2.44 -5.72 -2.44
C ILE A 110 1.99 -7.15 -2.68
N GLN A 111 2.28 -8.02 -1.71
CA GLN A 111 1.86 -9.41 -1.72
C GLN A 111 0.83 -9.64 -0.62
N TYR A 112 -0.31 -10.21 -0.98
CA TYR A 112 -1.30 -10.67 -0.01
C TYR A 112 -1.08 -12.16 0.25
N ALA A 113 -1.17 -12.58 1.51
CA ALA A 113 -0.97 -13.99 1.86
C ALA A 113 -2.03 -14.89 1.20
N THR A 114 -3.27 -14.40 1.10
CA THR A 114 -4.36 -15.05 0.37
C THR A 114 -5.25 -13.99 -0.30
N PRO A 115 -6.00 -14.34 -1.36
CA PRO A 115 -6.94 -13.42 -2.00
C PRO A 115 -7.98 -12.81 -1.06
N ALA A 116 -8.33 -13.51 0.03
CA ALA A 116 -9.27 -13.01 1.03
C ALA A 116 -8.73 -11.82 1.85
N ASN A 117 -7.42 -11.57 1.80
CA ASN A 117 -6.79 -10.44 2.49
C ASN A 117 -6.81 -9.15 1.64
N VAL A 118 -7.13 -9.27 0.35
CA VAL A 118 -7.14 -8.13 -0.57
C VAL A 118 -8.24 -7.15 -0.18
N GLY A 119 -7.82 -5.91 0.07
CA GLY A 119 -8.70 -4.76 0.26
C GLY A 119 -8.85 -3.94 -1.01
N LYS A 120 -9.31 -2.71 -0.84
CA LYS A 120 -9.18 -1.69 -1.88
C LYS A 120 -7.74 -1.18 -1.90
N VAL A 121 -7.13 -1.09 -3.07
CA VAL A 121 -5.83 -0.43 -3.25
C VAL A 121 -6.08 0.87 -4.01
N VAL A 122 -5.87 1.99 -3.34
CA VAL A 122 -6.10 3.32 -3.90
C VAL A 122 -4.75 3.87 -4.36
N LEU A 123 -4.65 4.14 -5.66
CA LEU A 123 -3.51 4.78 -6.29
C LEU A 123 -3.90 6.20 -6.69
N ALA A 124 -3.12 7.20 -6.25
CA ALA A 124 -3.37 8.62 -6.58
C ALA A 124 -2.31 9.14 -7.57
N PRO A 125 -2.43 8.87 -8.89
CA PRO A 125 -1.49 9.36 -9.89
C PRO A 125 -1.42 10.89 -9.89
N LEU A 126 -0.22 11.44 -9.69
CA LEU A 126 0.03 12.87 -9.78
C LEU A 126 0.86 13.14 -11.02
N LEU A 127 0.22 13.65 -12.08
CA LEU A 127 0.95 14.09 -13.26
C LEU A 127 1.82 15.30 -12.90
N ALA A 128 3.12 15.08 -12.83
CA ALA A 128 4.13 16.09 -12.57
C ALA A 128 5.13 16.16 -13.73
N GLU A 129 5.72 17.34 -13.92
CA GLU A 129 6.79 17.57 -14.87
C GLU A 129 8.00 18.10 -14.09
N ASP A 130 9.16 17.46 -14.26
CA ASP A 130 10.39 17.87 -13.58
C ASP A 130 11.05 19.09 -14.26
N SER A 131 12.15 19.58 -13.69
CA SER A 131 12.88 20.74 -14.24
C SER A 131 13.50 20.50 -15.61
N LEU A 132 13.60 19.24 -16.05
CA LEU A 132 14.11 18.84 -17.37
C LEU A 132 12.99 18.57 -18.37
N GLY A 133 11.72 18.75 -17.98
CA GLY A 133 10.54 18.51 -18.81
C GLY A 133 10.08 17.05 -18.84
N ALA A 134 10.66 16.18 -18.01
CA ALA A 134 10.24 14.78 -17.94
C ALA A 134 8.93 14.66 -17.15
N ARG A 135 7.93 14.01 -17.77
CA ARG A 135 6.62 13.79 -17.16
C ARG A 135 6.54 12.44 -16.49
N SER A 136 5.94 12.41 -15.30
CA SER A 136 5.73 11.19 -14.52
C SER A 136 4.44 11.27 -13.72
N PHE A 137 3.88 10.11 -13.35
CA PHE A 137 2.80 10.02 -12.35
C PHE A 137 3.34 9.92 -10.91
N GLY A 138 4.67 9.90 -10.73
CA GLY A 138 5.33 9.68 -9.44
C GLY A 138 5.42 8.20 -9.04
N PHE A 139 5.20 7.27 -9.96
CA PHE A 139 5.28 5.83 -9.70
C PHE A 139 6.20 5.15 -10.70
N SER A 140 6.96 4.14 -10.28
CA SER A 140 7.65 3.21 -11.17
C SER A 140 7.75 1.83 -10.52
N GLN A 141 7.56 0.76 -11.30
CA GLN A 141 7.68 -0.63 -10.84
C GLN A 141 6.80 -0.93 -9.61
N LEU A 142 5.49 -0.79 -9.76
CA LEU A 142 4.50 -1.15 -8.73
C LEU A 142 3.79 -2.44 -9.14
N SER A 143 3.74 -3.44 -8.26
CA SER A 143 3.03 -4.70 -8.51
C SER A 143 2.15 -5.14 -7.34
N LEU A 144 1.05 -5.81 -7.66
CA LEU A 144 0.11 -6.40 -6.71
C LEU A 144 -0.02 -7.90 -6.94
N GLN A 145 0.08 -8.71 -5.89
CA GLN A 145 -0.04 -10.16 -5.94
C GLN A 145 -1.13 -10.60 -4.95
N ALA A 146 -2.25 -11.14 -5.47
CA ALA A 146 -3.45 -11.40 -4.66
C ALA A 146 -3.30 -12.56 -3.67
N GLY A 147 -2.43 -13.52 -3.96
CA GLY A 147 -2.08 -14.66 -3.12
C GLY A 147 -0.62 -15.01 -3.30
N ALA A 148 0.00 -15.67 -2.31
CA ALA A 148 1.44 -15.97 -2.36
C ALA A 148 1.87 -16.83 -3.56
N GLU A 149 0.96 -17.64 -4.10
CA GLU A 149 1.17 -18.52 -5.25
C GLU A 149 0.65 -17.93 -6.57
N ASP A 150 0.02 -16.75 -6.53
CA ASP A 150 -0.51 -16.09 -7.74
C ASP A 150 0.59 -15.35 -8.49
N GLU A 151 0.46 -15.16 -9.80
CA GLU A 151 1.37 -14.30 -10.55
C GLU A 151 1.15 -12.81 -10.19
N PRO A 152 2.23 -12.01 -10.02
CA PRO A 152 2.10 -10.58 -9.77
C PRO A 152 1.49 -9.82 -10.96
N PHE A 153 0.47 -9.00 -10.69
CA PHE A 153 -0.03 -8.02 -11.63
C PHE A 153 0.81 -6.75 -11.55
N VAL A 154 1.49 -6.40 -12.64
CA VAL A 154 2.25 -5.14 -12.75
C VAL A 154 1.27 -3.99 -12.96
N VAL A 155 1.10 -3.15 -11.95
CA VAL A 155 0.26 -1.95 -11.99
C VAL A 155 0.98 -0.81 -12.68
N VAL A 156 2.25 -0.59 -12.35
CA VAL A 156 3.10 0.44 -12.96
C VAL A 156 4.40 -0.20 -13.42
N ASP A 157 4.76 -0.03 -14.68
CA ASP A 157 6.00 -0.57 -15.22
C ASP A 157 7.24 0.30 -14.91
N ALA A 158 8.40 -0.10 -15.44
CA ALA A 158 9.66 0.61 -15.23
C ALA A 158 9.66 2.01 -15.85
N GLU A 159 8.84 2.24 -16.88
CA GLU A 159 8.68 3.53 -17.55
C GLU A 159 7.62 4.42 -16.86
N GLY A 160 7.02 3.97 -15.77
CA GLY A 160 5.99 4.72 -15.03
C GLY A 160 4.62 4.72 -15.70
N ARG A 161 4.36 3.78 -16.63
CA ARG A 161 3.05 3.65 -17.29
C ARG A 161 2.11 2.79 -16.44
N ILE A 162 0.88 3.25 -16.29
CA ILE A 162 -0.14 2.59 -15.47
C ILE A 162 -0.90 1.57 -16.33
N ARG A 163 -0.97 0.32 -15.88
CA ARG A 163 -1.76 -0.74 -16.49
C ARG A 163 -3.12 -0.84 -15.82
N GLN A 164 -4.17 -0.89 -16.63
CA GLN A 164 -5.54 -1.04 -16.17
C GLN A 164 -6.05 -2.45 -16.52
N PRO A 165 -6.37 -3.29 -15.52
CA PRO A 165 -6.89 -4.63 -15.78
C PRO A 165 -8.26 -4.52 -16.44
N SER A 166 -8.33 -4.85 -17.73
CA SER A 166 -9.54 -4.89 -18.57
C SER A 166 -9.29 -5.85 -19.74
N ASP A 167 -10.33 -6.25 -20.47
CA ASP A 167 -10.20 -7.18 -21.61
C ASP A 167 -9.27 -6.66 -22.74
N ALA A 168 -8.86 -5.38 -22.69
CA ALA A 168 -7.97 -4.74 -23.65
C ALA A 168 -6.58 -4.35 -23.10
N ASP A 169 -6.26 -4.68 -21.84
CA ASP A 169 -4.97 -4.35 -21.17
C ASP A 169 -4.50 -2.90 -21.43
N THR A 170 -5.39 -1.93 -21.19
CA THR A 170 -5.11 -0.51 -21.42
C THR A 170 -3.90 -0.04 -20.62
N VAL A 171 -2.98 0.65 -21.30
CA VAL A 171 -1.79 1.26 -20.70
C VAL A 171 -1.87 2.78 -20.80
N VAL A 172 -1.85 3.46 -19.66
CA VAL A 172 -1.87 4.92 -19.55
C VAL A 172 -0.45 5.44 -19.37
N SER A 173 0.00 6.28 -20.29
CA SER A 173 1.34 6.87 -20.27
C SER A 173 1.33 8.30 -19.72
N PRO A 174 2.33 8.70 -18.90
CA PRO A 174 2.47 10.09 -18.46
C PRO A 174 2.79 11.06 -19.62
N LEU A 175 3.25 10.55 -20.76
CA LEU A 175 3.52 11.36 -21.96
C LEU A 175 2.26 11.69 -22.76
N SER A 176 1.19 10.91 -22.59
CA SER A 176 -0.07 11.09 -23.29
C SER A 176 -1.25 10.67 -22.39
N PRO A 177 -1.44 11.35 -21.24
CA PRO A 177 -2.50 11.02 -20.32
C PRO A 177 -3.87 11.36 -20.94
N PRO A 178 -4.93 10.57 -20.67
CA PRO A 178 -6.29 10.93 -21.04
C PRO A 178 -6.68 12.30 -20.48
N ALA A 179 -7.49 13.04 -21.22
CA ALA A 179 -7.97 14.35 -20.78
C ALA A 179 -8.78 14.27 -19.47
N ASP A 180 -9.56 13.19 -19.31
CA ASP A 180 -10.42 12.94 -18.15
C ASP A 180 -9.83 11.88 -17.22
N MET A 181 -8.52 11.94 -16.97
CA MET A 181 -7.85 10.99 -16.07
C MET A 181 -8.42 11.12 -14.64
N PRO A 182 -8.85 10.01 -14.01
CA PRO A 182 -9.32 10.02 -12.62
C PRO A 182 -8.23 10.50 -11.65
N GLN A 183 -8.64 11.17 -10.56
CA GLN A 183 -7.70 11.59 -9.51
C GLN A 183 -7.21 10.41 -8.68
N GLN A 184 -8.05 9.39 -8.53
CA GLN A 184 -7.73 8.15 -7.85
C GLN A 184 -8.17 6.97 -8.70
N LEU A 185 -7.34 5.95 -8.72
CA LEU A 185 -7.63 4.64 -9.29
C LEU A 185 -7.76 3.65 -8.13
N VAL A 186 -8.87 2.93 -8.08
CA VAL A 186 -9.13 1.93 -7.04
C VAL A 186 -9.02 0.56 -7.65
N TYR A 187 -7.99 -0.18 -7.24
CA TYR A 187 -7.80 -1.57 -7.60
C TYR A 187 -8.45 -2.48 -6.57
N SER A 188 -9.14 -3.50 -7.05
CA SER A 188 -9.77 -4.55 -6.23
C SER A 188 -9.58 -5.91 -6.89
N TYR A 189 -9.74 -6.98 -6.12
CA TYR A 189 -9.63 -8.35 -6.60
C TYR A 189 -10.95 -9.09 -6.37
N ASP A 190 -11.64 -9.47 -7.45
CA ASP A 190 -12.95 -10.13 -7.39
C ASP A 190 -13.10 -11.17 -8.50
N GLY A 191 -13.48 -12.39 -8.10
CA GLY A 191 -13.66 -13.52 -9.01
C GLY A 191 -12.35 -14.00 -9.65
N GLY A 192 -11.22 -13.90 -8.93
CA GLY A 192 -9.90 -14.35 -9.41
C GLY A 192 -9.22 -13.40 -10.39
N ARG A 193 -9.66 -12.14 -10.45
CA ARG A 193 -9.08 -11.12 -11.36
C ARG A 193 -9.02 -9.76 -10.69
N TRP A 194 -7.99 -9.00 -11.03
CA TRP A 194 -7.90 -7.58 -10.70
C TRP A 194 -8.92 -6.79 -11.51
N ARG A 195 -9.44 -5.72 -10.91
CA ARG A 195 -10.29 -4.71 -11.54
C ARG A 195 -9.82 -3.34 -11.11
N VAL A 196 -10.09 -2.34 -11.93
CA VAL A 196 -9.82 -0.95 -11.62
C VAL A 196 -11.05 -0.09 -11.91
N GLU A 197 -11.33 0.84 -11.01
CA GLU A 197 -12.31 1.91 -11.19
C GLU A 197 -11.65 3.26 -10.96
N GLY A 198 -12.08 4.29 -11.69
CA GLY A 198 -11.64 5.66 -11.49
C GLY A 198 -12.63 6.41 -10.62
N LEU A 199 -12.16 7.08 -9.58
CA LEU A 199 -12.99 7.96 -8.76
C LEU A 199 -12.94 9.41 -9.25
N GLU A 200 -14.11 10.04 -9.38
CA GLU A 200 -14.24 11.44 -9.78
C GLU A 200 -13.91 12.43 -8.64
N ARG A 201 -13.71 13.71 -9.01
CA ARG A 201 -13.22 14.86 -8.20
C ARG A 201 -13.95 15.16 -6.87
N ARG A 202 -14.99 14.39 -6.50
CA ARG A 202 -15.80 14.54 -5.27
C ARG A 202 -16.04 13.22 -4.53
N GLU A 203 -15.61 12.10 -5.09
CA GLU A 203 -15.74 10.79 -4.48
C GLU A 203 -14.44 10.48 -3.74
N LYS A 204 -14.50 10.47 -2.41
CA LYS A 204 -13.48 9.85 -1.59
C LYS A 204 -14.02 8.50 -1.15
N ASP A 205 -13.27 7.45 -1.43
CA ASP A 205 -13.54 6.15 -0.84
C ASP A 205 -13.14 6.21 0.64
N TYR A 206 -14.13 6.38 1.50
CA TYR A 206 -13.93 6.22 2.93
C TYR A 206 -13.95 4.73 3.24
N PRO A 207 -13.05 4.21 4.10
CA PRO A 207 -13.19 2.85 4.57
C PRO A 207 -14.59 2.70 5.18
N ASN A 208 -15.39 1.78 4.63
CA ASN A 208 -16.65 1.40 5.25
C ASN A 208 -16.34 0.88 6.65
N LEU A 209 -16.53 1.73 7.65
CA LEU A 209 -16.68 1.31 9.04
C LEU A 209 -17.98 0.52 9.06
N ALA A 210 -17.89 -0.79 8.81
CA ALA A 210 -19.05 -1.66 8.89
C ALA A 210 -19.70 -1.49 10.28
N SER A 211 -20.97 -1.10 10.23
CA SER A 211 -21.95 -1.07 11.32
C SER A 211 -22.11 -2.39 12.02
#